data_AF-A0A838D306-F1
#
_entry.id   AF-A0A838D306-F1
#
_cell.length_a   1.000
_cell.length_b   1.000
_cell.length_c   1.000
_cell.angle_alpha   90.00
_cell.angle_beta   90.00
_cell.angle_gamma   90.00
#
_symmetry.space_group_name_H-M   'P 1'
#
loop_
_entity.id
_entity.type
_entity.pdbx_description
1 polymer ?
#
loop_
_entity_poly.entity_id
_entity_poly.type
_entity_poly.pdbx_seq_one_letter_code
_entity_poly.pdbx_strand_id
1 'polypeptide(L)'
;GLGLLAAAGATGYAAEVVGVATGRPFGHYHYSRLLGPGWRGVPFLVAVAWMLMARPAWVVAGLVARTPAARVALAAGALTAWDVFLDPRMVHEGYWHWPQGGRYEGVPATNFLGWLVTGAGVFALWAAADGDDDPRAGDGALAVYVWTWVGESFANAALWGRPRVALAGGAAMGAFAVPALARRVGG
;
A
#
# COMPACT_ATOMS: atom_id res chain seq x y z
N GLY A 1 -14.71 -6.94 7.51
CA GLY A 1 -15.00 -8.30 6.97
C GLY A 1 -14.65 -8.42 5.48
N LEU A 2 -14.81 -9.61 4.87
CA LEU A 2 -14.46 -9.88 3.45
C LEU A 2 -15.10 -8.92 2.44
N GLY A 3 -16.34 -8.47 2.69
CA GLY A 3 -17.03 -7.50 1.81
C GLY A 3 -16.32 -6.13 1.74
N LEU A 4 -15.75 -5.66 2.85
CA LEU A 4 -15.00 -4.40 2.89
C LEU A 4 -13.66 -4.51 2.14
N LEU A 5 -13.00 -5.67 2.25
CA LEU A 5 -11.80 -5.96 1.47
C LEU A 5 -12.10 -5.97 -0.03
N ALA A 6 -13.17 -6.63 -0.45
CA ALA A 6 -13.58 -6.64 -1.85
C ALA A 6 -13.93 -5.23 -2.36
N ALA A 7 -14.65 -4.43 -1.58
CA ALA A 7 -14.98 -3.05 -1.92
C ALA A 7 -13.73 -2.16 -2.03
N ALA A 8 -12.79 -2.31 -1.10
CA ALA A 8 -11.51 -1.61 -1.12
C ALA A 8 -10.70 -1.96 -2.37
N GLY A 9 -10.55 -3.25 -2.68
CA GLY A 9 -9.88 -3.73 -3.88
C GLY A 9 -10.55 -3.22 -5.16
N ALA A 10 -11.88 -3.28 -5.25
CA ALA A 10 -12.63 -2.80 -6.40
C ALA A 10 -12.48 -1.29 -6.62
N THR A 11 -12.52 -0.49 -5.53
CA THR A 11 -12.39 0.97 -5.61
C THR A 11 -10.97 1.37 -6.02
N GLY A 12 -9.94 0.73 -5.45
CA GLY A 12 -8.55 0.94 -5.86
C GLY A 12 -8.33 0.57 -7.32
N TYR A 13 -8.86 -0.57 -7.76
CA TYR A 13 -8.78 -1.00 -9.17
C TYR A 13 -9.48 -0.04 -10.13
N ALA A 14 -10.65 0.49 -9.76
CA ALA A 14 -11.34 1.48 -10.56
C ALA A 14 -10.55 2.79 -10.67
N ALA A 15 -9.96 3.26 -9.56
CA ALA A 15 -9.07 4.42 -9.57
C ALA A 15 -7.87 4.20 -10.49
N GLU A 16 -7.29 3.00 -10.48
CA GLU A 16 -6.14 2.64 -11.33
C GLU A 16 -6.49 2.61 -12.82
N VAL A 17 -7.66 2.06 -13.17
CA VAL A 17 -8.16 2.08 -14.56
C VAL A 17 -8.33 3.51 -15.07
N VAL A 18 -8.84 4.42 -14.23
CA VAL A 18 -8.92 5.85 -14.56
C VAL A 18 -7.53 6.47 -14.63
N GLY A 19 -6.64 6.07 -13.72
CA GLY A 19 -5.25 6.50 -13.63
C GLY A 19 -4.46 6.22 -14.89
N VAL A 20 -4.45 4.97 -15.36
CA VAL A 20 -3.78 4.56 -16.59
C VAL A 20 -4.39 5.23 -17.82
N ALA A 21 -5.70 5.41 -17.85
CA ALA A 21 -6.37 6.05 -18.99
C ALA A 21 -6.09 7.55 -19.09
N THR A 22 -5.94 8.25 -17.95
CA THR A 22 -5.83 9.72 -17.92
C THR A 22 -4.43 10.24 -17.59
N GLY A 23 -3.54 9.38 -17.07
CA GLY A 23 -2.23 9.76 -16.52
C GLY A 23 -2.31 10.50 -15.17
N ARG A 24 -3.49 10.64 -14.57
CA ARG A 24 -3.70 11.30 -13.28
C ARG A 24 -4.45 10.36 -12.31
N PRO A 25 -4.07 10.27 -11.03
CA PRO A 25 -2.96 10.98 -10.37
C PRO A 25 -1.58 10.33 -10.54
N PHE A 26 -1.49 9.09 -11.04
CA PHE A 26 -0.28 8.26 -10.94
C PHE A 26 0.85 8.60 -11.94
N GLY A 27 0.61 9.51 -12.89
CA GLY A 27 1.48 9.75 -14.04
C GLY A 27 1.15 8.80 -15.20
N HIS A 28 1.75 9.05 -16.36
CA HIS A 28 1.62 8.15 -17.50
C HIS A 28 2.58 6.97 -17.34
N TYR A 29 2.03 5.77 -17.20
CA TYR A 29 2.79 4.53 -17.13
C TYR A 29 2.03 3.39 -17.80
N HIS A 30 2.73 2.29 -18.07
CA HIS A 30 2.14 1.11 -18.69
C HIS A 30 2.58 -0.16 -17.97
N TYR A 31 1.62 -1.05 -17.73
CA TYR A 31 1.88 -2.41 -17.26
C TYR A 31 2.40 -3.30 -18.39
N SER A 32 3.27 -4.23 -18.04
CA SER A 32 3.65 -5.33 -18.92
C SER A 32 2.62 -6.45 -18.88
N ARG A 33 2.66 -7.33 -19.89
CA ARG A 33 1.78 -8.50 -19.98
C ARG A 33 2.17 -9.64 -19.01
N LEU A 34 3.25 -9.49 -18.25
CA LEU A 34 3.77 -10.52 -17.35
C LEU A 34 2.88 -10.74 -16.11
N LEU A 35 2.11 -9.73 -15.72
CA LEU A 35 1.21 -9.80 -14.55
C LEU A 35 -0.10 -10.56 -14.81
N GLY A 36 -0.24 -11.14 -16.00
CA GLY A 36 -1.40 -11.94 -16.37
C GLY A 36 -2.59 -11.09 -16.84
N PRO A 37 -3.83 -11.62 -16.74
CA PRO A 37 -5.00 -10.98 -17.29
C PRO A 37 -5.35 -9.68 -16.55
N GLY A 38 -5.92 -8.76 -17.30
CA GLY A 38 -6.35 -7.47 -16.79
C GLY A 38 -7.44 -6.88 -17.66
N TRP A 39 -7.96 -5.74 -17.23
CA TRP A 39 -8.95 -4.97 -17.95
C TRP A 39 -8.40 -3.58 -18.26
N ARG A 40 -8.57 -3.14 -19.51
CA ARG A 40 -8.09 -1.84 -20.01
C ARG A 40 -6.60 -1.56 -19.71
N GLY A 41 -5.78 -2.61 -19.73
CA GLY A 41 -4.34 -2.50 -19.48
C GLY A 41 -3.94 -2.54 -18.00
N VAL A 42 -4.88 -2.70 -17.06
CA VAL A 42 -4.59 -2.83 -15.62
C VAL A 42 -4.76 -4.30 -15.18
N PRO A 43 -3.71 -4.98 -14.70
CA PRO A 43 -3.77 -6.37 -14.24
C PRO A 43 -4.66 -6.55 -13.00
N PHE A 44 -5.46 -7.61 -12.94
CA PHE A 44 -6.29 -7.89 -11.76
C PHE A 44 -5.47 -8.18 -10.50
N LEU A 45 -4.21 -8.60 -10.67
CA LEU A 45 -3.29 -8.84 -9.56
C LEU A 45 -3.05 -7.59 -8.71
N VAL A 46 -3.18 -6.39 -9.28
CA VAL A 46 -3.07 -5.11 -8.56
C VAL A 46 -4.16 -5.01 -7.48
N ALA A 47 -5.39 -5.40 -7.81
CA ALA A 47 -6.49 -5.40 -6.85
C ALA A 47 -6.24 -6.39 -5.70
N VAL A 48 -5.71 -7.57 -6.03
CA VAL A 48 -5.37 -8.60 -5.03
C VAL A 48 -4.27 -8.12 -4.10
N ALA A 49 -3.22 -7.48 -4.62
CA ALA A 49 -2.14 -6.90 -3.82
C ALA A 49 -2.68 -5.87 -2.81
N TRP A 50 -3.59 -5.00 -3.26
CA TRP A 50 -4.28 -4.04 -2.40
C TRP A 50 -5.11 -4.71 -1.31
N MET A 51 -5.87 -5.74 -1.66
CA MET A 51 -6.68 -6.50 -0.68
C MET A 51 -5.81 -7.15 0.41
N LEU A 52 -4.64 -7.66 0.04
CA LEU A 52 -3.71 -8.29 0.99
C LEU A 52 -3.20 -7.29 2.04
N MET A 53 -2.88 -6.06 1.65
CA MET A 53 -2.29 -5.06 2.54
C MET A 53 -3.27 -4.08 3.16
N ALA A 54 -4.51 -3.99 2.66
CA ALA A 54 -5.50 -3.05 3.17
C ALA A 54 -5.90 -3.34 4.63
N ARG A 55 -6.18 -4.59 5.02
CA ARG A 55 -6.48 -4.93 6.43
C ARG A 55 -5.26 -4.72 7.35
N PRO A 56 -4.05 -5.21 7.01
CA PRO A 56 -2.83 -4.89 7.75
C PRO A 56 -2.65 -3.40 8.01
N ALA A 57 -2.80 -2.56 6.98
CA ALA A 57 -2.71 -1.10 7.12
C ALA A 57 -3.81 -0.52 8.02
N TRP A 58 -5.06 -0.99 7.90
CA TRP A 58 -6.19 -0.56 8.72
C TRP A 58 -6.02 -0.91 10.21
N VAL A 59 -5.46 -2.07 10.51
CA VAL A 59 -5.18 -2.54 11.87
C VAL A 59 -4.02 -1.77 12.49
N VAL A 60 -2.91 -1.60 11.77
CA VAL A 60 -1.76 -0.79 12.21
C VAL A 60 -2.19 0.64 12.54
N ALA A 61 -3.01 1.24 11.68
CA ALA A 61 -3.58 2.56 11.94
C ALA A 61 -4.51 2.58 13.16
N GLY A 62 -5.37 1.58 13.31
CA GLY A 62 -6.31 1.46 14.44
C GLY A 62 -5.63 1.31 15.80
N LEU A 63 -4.45 0.70 15.86
CA LEU A 63 -3.67 0.58 17.11
C LEU A 63 -3.09 1.92 17.60
N VAL A 64 -2.89 2.87 16.68
CA VAL A 64 -2.21 4.15 16.96
C VAL A 64 -3.19 5.33 17.01
N ALA A 65 -4.18 5.34 16.11
CA ALA A 65 -5.12 6.44 15.92
C ALA A 65 -5.98 6.69 17.17
N ARG A 66 -6.33 7.96 17.40
CA ARG A 66 -7.24 8.40 18.47
C ARG A 66 -8.60 8.89 17.96
N THR A 67 -8.74 9.08 16.65
CA THR A 67 -9.97 9.54 16.00
C THR A 67 -10.19 8.78 14.69
N PRO A 68 -11.44 8.68 14.19
CA PRO A 68 -11.72 8.04 12.91
C PRO A 68 -10.96 8.68 11.74
N ALA A 69 -10.92 10.02 11.68
CA ALA A 69 -10.19 10.75 10.64
C ALA A 69 -8.68 10.47 10.69
N ALA A 70 -8.09 10.41 11.89
CA ALA A 70 -6.68 10.03 12.03
C ALA A 70 -6.43 8.58 11.59
N ARG A 71 -7.37 7.66 11.87
CA ARG A 71 -7.27 6.26 11.43
C ARG A 71 -7.26 6.15 9.92
N VAL A 72 -8.13 6.88 9.22
CA VAL A 72 -8.16 6.94 7.74
C VAL A 72 -6.83 7.45 7.18
N ALA A 73 -6.35 8.58 7.69
CA ALA A 73 -5.09 9.18 7.22
C ALA A 73 -3.89 8.26 7.46
N LEU A 74 -3.81 7.65 8.65
CA LEU A 74 -2.74 6.71 9.00
C LEU A 74 -2.82 5.42 8.20
N ALA A 75 -4.01 4.89 7.92
CA ALA A 75 -4.18 3.68 7.12
C ALA A 75 -3.78 3.91 5.66
N ALA A 76 -4.17 5.05 5.08
CA ALA A 76 -3.76 5.45 3.74
C ALA A 76 -2.24 5.62 3.66
N GLY A 77 -1.64 6.26 4.66
CA GLY A 77 -0.18 6.39 4.78
C GLY A 77 0.54 5.05 4.92
N ALA A 78 0.03 4.15 5.78
CA ALA A 78 0.61 2.83 6.00
C ALA A 78 0.53 1.94 4.76
N LEU A 79 -0.57 2.00 4.00
CA LEU A 79 -0.69 1.29 2.73
C LEU A 79 0.29 1.86 1.69
N THR A 80 0.32 3.18 1.52
CA THR A 80 1.24 3.86 0.58
C THR A 80 2.71 3.67 0.95
N ALA A 81 3.02 3.49 2.24
CA ALA A 81 4.39 3.24 2.69
C ALA A 81 4.96 1.91 2.13
N TRP A 82 4.11 0.94 1.80
CA TRP A 82 4.53 -0.29 1.15
C TRP A 82 4.97 -0.05 -0.30
N ASP A 83 4.38 0.91 -1.00
CA ASP A 83 4.74 1.26 -2.39
C ASP A 83 6.20 1.72 -2.51
N VAL A 84 6.77 2.24 -1.42
CA VAL A 84 8.19 2.62 -1.33
C VAL A 84 9.13 1.42 -1.54
N PHE A 85 8.65 0.19 -1.27
CA PHE A 85 9.30 -1.07 -1.63
C PHE A 85 8.78 -1.63 -2.96
N LEU A 86 7.46 -1.72 -3.08
CA LEU A 86 6.78 -2.42 -4.18
C LEU A 86 7.10 -1.78 -5.53
N ASP A 87 6.93 -0.47 -5.68
CA ASP A 87 7.05 0.17 -6.99
C ASP A 87 8.47 0.08 -7.56
N PRO A 88 9.56 0.38 -6.81
CA PRO A 88 10.91 0.18 -7.31
C PRO A 88 11.18 -1.25 -7.76
N ARG A 89 10.64 -2.24 -7.05
CA ARG A 89 10.78 -3.65 -7.40
C ARG A 89 10.07 -3.96 -8.70
N MET A 90 8.84 -3.48 -8.85
CA MET A 90 8.02 -3.72 -10.04
C MET A 90 8.57 -3.02 -11.29
N VAL A 91 9.14 -1.81 -11.13
CA VAL A 91 9.88 -1.14 -12.21
C VAL A 91 11.10 -1.95 -12.62
N HIS A 92 11.87 -2.43 -11.65
CA HIS A 92 13.09 -3.17 -11.94
C HIS A 92 12.84 -4.50 -12.67
N GLU A 93 11.80 -5.22 -12.25
CA GLU A 93 11.41 -6.50 -12.84
C GLU A 93 10.63 -6.32 -14.16
N GLY A 94 10.41 -5.08 -14.60
CA GLY A 94 9.72 -4.78 -15.86
C GLY A 94 8.21 -5.08 -15.82
N TYR A 95 7.60 -5.07 -14.64
CA TYR A 95 6.16 -5.26 -14.47
C TYR A 95 5.37 -4.01 -14.84
N TRP A 96 5.92 -2.84 -14.61
CA TRP A 96 5.41 -1.58 -15.13
C TRP A 96 6.52 -0.56 -15.34
N HIS A 97 6.29 0.43 -16.20
CA HIS A 97 7.27 1.47 -16.47
C HIS A 97 6.62 2.84 -16.65
N TRP A 98 7.26 3.87 -16.09
CA TRP A 98 7.01 5.27 -16.41
C TRP A 98 8.01 5.72 -17.48
N PRO A 99 7.60 6.07 -18.70
CA PRO A 99 8.53 6.49 -19.77
C PRO A 99 9.39 7.69 -19.38
N GLN A 100 8.83 8.63 -18.63
CA GLN A 100 9.52 9.83 -18.13
C GLN A 100 10.36 9.54 -16.87
N GLY A 101 10.28 8.32 -16.34
CA GLY A 101 10.91 7.90 -15.10
C GLY A 101 10.41 8.67 -13.89
N GLY A 102 11.18 8.59 -12.81
CA GLY A 102 10.89 9.27 -11.57
C GLY A 102 12.09 9.29 -10.65
N ARG A 103 12.13 10.29 -9.76
CA ARG A 103 13.30 10.57 -8.90
C ARG A 103 13.61 9.44 -7.92
N TYR A 104 12.60 8.66 -7.55
CA TYR A 104 12.75 7.54 -6.64
C TYR A 104 12.70 6.23 -7.42
N GLU A 105 13.87 5.73 -7.82
CA GLU A 105 14.02 4.41 -8.47
C GLU A 105 13.14 4.21 -9.71
N GLY A 106 12.92 5.28 -10.49
CA GLY A 106 12.06 5.25 -11.69
C GLY A 106 10.58 5.55 -11.42
N VAL A 107 10.20 5.81 -10.16
CA VAL A 107 8.82 6.07 -9.74
C VAL A 107 8.61 7.57 -9.46
N PRO A 108 7.60 8.21 -10.06
CA PRO A 108 7.33 9.63 -9.84
C PRO A 108 6.62 9.86 -8.50
N ALA A 109 6.86 11.03 -7.88
CA ALA A 109 6.23 11.41 -6.61
C ALA A 109 4.69 11.45 -6.68
N THR A 110 4.15 11.72 -7.88
CA THR A 110 2.72 11.73 -8.14
C THR A 110 2.08 10.36 -7.96
N ASN A 111 2.82 9.27 -8.14
CA ASN A 111 2.34 7.91 -7.88
C ASN A 111 1.98 7.72 -6.40
N PHE A 112 2.94 7.99 -5.51
CA PHE A 112 2.73 7.91 -4.06
C PHE A 112 1.61 8.84 -3.59
N LEU A 113 1.53 10.07 -4.13
CA LEU A 113 0.43 10.97 -3.82
C LEU A 113 -0.92 10.41 -4.30
N GLY A 114 -0.95 9.82 -5.48
CA GLY A 114 -2.12 9.17 -6.05
C GLY A 114 -2.62 8.02 -5.17
N TRP A 115 -1.70 7.17 -4.71
CA TRP A 115 -2.04 6.07 -3.81
C TRP A 115 -2.47 6.54 -2.42
N LEU A 116 -1.85 7.60 -1.89
CA LEU A 116 -2.27 8.20 -0.64
C LEU A 116 -3.71 8.73 -0.71
N VAL A 117 -4.05 9.47 -1.78
CA VAL A 117 -5.40 10.03 -1.97
C VAL A 117 -6.42 8.91 -2.21
N THR A 118 -6.07 7.93 -3.05
CA THR A 118 -6.94 6.77 -3.33
C THR A 118 -7.20 5.97 -2.06
N GLY A 119 -6.14 5.66 -1.30
CA GLY A 119 -6.21 4.96 -0.03
C GLY A 119 -7.04 5.73 0.99
N ALA A 120 -6.90 7.05 1.08
CA ALA A 120 -7.72 7.87 1.97
C ALA A 120 -9.22 7.78 1.63
N GLY A 121 -9.58 7.82 0.34
CA GLY A 121 -10.96 7.62 -0.10
C GLY A 121 -11.49 6.23 0.25
N VAL A 122 -10.70 5.18 -0.02
CA VAL A 122 -11.04 3.79 0.31
C VAL A 122 -11.25 3.61 1.81
N PHE A 123 -10.32 4.09 2.63
CA PHE A 123 -10.41 3.94 4.08
C PHE A 123 -11.48 4.85 4.70
N ALA A 124 -11.82 5.98 4.10
CA ALA A 124 -12.97 6.78 4.52
C ALA A 124 -14.29 6.01 4.33
N LEU A 125 -14.46 5.37 3.17
CA LEU A 125 -15.61 4.50 2.91
C LEU A 125 -15.61 3.29 3.84
N TRP A 126 -14.44 2.68 4.08
CA TRP A 126 -14.28 1.60 5.04
C TRP A 126 -14.72 2.04 6.43
N ALA A 127 -14.20 3.17 6.94
CA ALA A 127 -14.52 3.70 8.27
C ALA A 127 -16.02 3.97 8.44
N ALA A 128 -16.69 4.46 7.39
CA ALA A 128 -18.12 4.71 7.40
C ALA A 128 -18.95 3.42 7.46
N ALA A 129 -18.42 2.32 6.90
CA ALA A 129 -19.09 1.03 6.84
C ALA A 129 -18.72 0.09 8.01
N ASP A 130 -17.63 0.36 8.72
CA ASP A 130 -17.05 -0.52 9.75
C ASP A 130 -17.02 0.16 11.13
N GLY A 131 -18.20 0.22 11.77
CA GLY A 131 -18.39 0.95 13.04
C GLY A 131 -17.74 0.30 14.26
N ASP A 132 -17.53 -1.02 14.25
CA ASP A 132 -17.15 -1.82 15.43
C ASP A 132 -15.82 -2.60 15.26
N ASP A 133 -14.96 -2.23 14.30
CA ASP A 133 -13.70 -2.96 14.09
C ASP A 133 -12.71 -2.73 15.22
N ASP A 134 -12.51 -3.77 16.03
CA ASP A 134 -11.48 -3.84 17.06
C ASP A 134 -10.11 -4.21 16.44
N PRO A 135 -9.14 -3.26 16.38
CA PRO A 135 -7.81 -3.54 15.86
C PRO A 135 -7.00 -4.50 16.76
N ARG A 136 -7.48 -4.85 17.96
CA ARG A 136 -6.83 -5.81 18.87
C ARG A 136 -7.36 -7.23 18.76
N ALA A 137 -8.35 -7.50 17.90
CA ALA A 137 -9.00 -8.80 17.73
C ALA A 137 -8.05 -9.96 17.38
N GLY A 138 -6.79 -9.68 17.03
CA GLY A 138 -5.72 -10.69 16.98
C GLY A 138 -5.78 -11.58 15.74
N ASP A 139 -6.27 -11.06 14.62
CA ASP A 139 -6.45 -11.77 13.34
C ASP A 139 -5.16 -11.95 12.50
N GLY A 140 -3.99 -11.64 13.08
CA GLY A 140 -2.69 -11.73 12.41
C GLY A 140 -2.36 -10.56 11.47
N ALA A 141 -3.24 -9.57 11.27
CA ALA A 141 -3.00 -8.47 10.32
C ALA A 141 -1.75 -7.64 10.67
N LEU A 142 -1.51 -7.38 11.96
CA LEU A 142 -0.27 -6.72 12.42
C LEU A 142 0.97 -7.56 12.09
N ALA A 143 0.89 -8.88 12.27
CA ALA A 143 2.01 -9.77 11.96
C ALA A 143 2.33 -9.76 10.46
N VAL A 144 1.30 -9.74 9.59
CA VAL A 144 1.49 -9.58 8.14
C VAL A 144 2.18 -8.26 7.81
N TYR A 145 1.73 -7.13 8.38
CA TYR A 145 2.35 -5.83 8.11
C TYR A 145 3.83 -5.81 8.54
N VAL A 146 4.14 -6.33 9.73
CA VAL A 146 5.50 -6.37 10.28
C VAL A 146 6.37 -7.35 9.50
N TRP A 147 5.84 -8.50 9.11
CA TRP A 147 6.52 -9.47 8.25
C TRP A 147 6.90 -8.85 6.91
N THR A 148 5.96 -8.17 6.25
CA THR A 148 6.23 -7.45 4.99
C THR A 148 7.29 -6.38 5.19
N TRP A 149 7.19 -5.57 6.24
CA TRP A 149 8.17 -4.53 6.56
C TRP A 149 9.59 -5.09 6.75
N VAL A 150 9.75 -6.09 7.62
CA VAL A 150 11.06 -6.69 7.92
C VAL A 150 11.60 -7.47 6.73
N GLY A 151 10.73 -8.25 6.07
CA GLY A 151 11.07 -9.07 4.90
C GLY A 151 11.53 -8.23 3.72
N GLU A 152 10.79 -7.18 3.36
CA GLU A 152 11.18 -6.26 2.27
C GLU A 152 12.45 -5.48 2.60
N SER A 153 12.60 -5.03 3.85
CA SER A 153 13.83 -4.35 4.31
C SER A 153 15.05 -5.26 4.15
N PHE A 154 14.95 -6.51 4.61
CA PHE A 154 16.00 -7.51 4.50
C PHE A 154 16.27 -7.88 3.04
N ALA A 155 15.25 -8.19 2.25
CA ALA A 155 15.41 -8.59 0.86
C ALA A 155 16.08 -7.49 0.03
N ASN A 156 15.65 -6.22 0.19
CA ASN A 156 16.27 -5.11 -0.50
C ASN A 156 17.72 -4.88 -0.04
N ALA A 157 18.03 -5.00 1.25
CA ALA A 157 19.38 -4.76 1.77
C ALA A 157 20.36 -5.89 1.42
N ALA A 158 19.95 -7.14 1.60
CA ALA A 158 20.84 -8.30 1.63
C ALA A 158 20.75 -9.19 0.38
N LEU A 159 19.61 -9.22 -0.31
CA LEU A 159 19.39 -10.13 -1.46
C LEU A 159 19.42 -9.40 -2.80
N TRP A 160 18.85 -8.19 -2.86
CA TRP A 160 18.69 -7.45 -4.13
C TRP A 160 19.67 -6.30 -4.31
N GLY A 161 20.52 -6.01 -3.31
CA GLY A 161 21.54 -4.97 -3.42
C GLY A 161 20.96 -3.55 -3.58
N ARG A 162 19.82 -3.27 -2.96
CA ARG A 162 19.07 -2.00 -3.04
C ARG A 162 19.02 -1.29 -1.68
N PRO A 163 20.16 -0.80 -1.14
CA PRO A 163 20.21 -0.20 0.19
C PRO A 163 19.36 1.08 0.30
N ARG A 164 19.21 1.84 -0.79
CA ARG A 164 18.37 3.05 -0.79
C ARG A 164 16.89 2.71 -0.59
N VAL A 165 16.40 1.68 -1.28
CA VAL A 165 15.03 1.17 -1.14
C VAL A 165 14.84 0.55 0.25
N ALA A 166 15.81 -0.23 0.71
CA ALA A 166 15.79 -0.82 2.05
C ALA A 166 15.66 0.25 3.15
N LEU A 167 16.46 1.31 3.09
CA LEU A 167 16.42 2.40 4.06
C LEU A 167 15.13 3.22 3.95
N ALA A 168 14.73 3.61 2.73
CA ALA A 168 13.56 4.44 2.52
C ALA A 168 12.26 3.71 2.88
N GLY A 169 12.06 2.49 2.36
CA GLY A 169 10.90 1.67 2.68
C GLY A 169 10.90 1.22 4.14
N GLY A 170 12.08 0.87 4.66
CA GLY A 170 12.24 0.46 6.06
C GLY A 170 11.85 1.59 7.02
N ALA A 171 12.27 2.82 6.73
CA ALA A 171 11.85 4.00 7.48
C ALA A 171 10.35 4.29 7.30
N ALA A 172 9.84 4.24 6.06
CA ALA A 172 8.45 4.55 5.74
C ALA A 172 7.46 3.59 6.43
N MET A 173 7.61 2.28 6.27
CA MET A 173 6.74 1.31 6.94
C MET A 173 7.02 1.25 8.45
N GLY A 174 8.28 1.41 8.87
CA GLY A 174 8.68 1.42 10.28
C GLY A 174 8.01 2.54 11.08
N ALA A 175 7.78 3.70 10.47
CA ALA A 175 7.06 4.82 11.08
C ALA A 175 5.63 4.45 11.54
N PHE A 176 5.02 3.43 10.95
CA PHE A 176 3.70 2.90 11.34
C PHE A 176 3.83 1.63 12.18
N ALA A 177 4.71 0.70 11.79
CA ALA A 177 4.87 -0.59 12.45
C ALA A 177 5.35 -0.47 13.91
N VAL A 178 6.36 0.37 14.16
CA VAL A 178 6.96 0.53 15.50
C VAL A 178 5.95 1.04 16.53
N PRO A 179 5.24 2.17 16.32
CA PRO A 179 4.25 2.63 17.28
C PRO A 179 3.07 1.65 17.44
N ALA A 180 2.66 0.95 16.38
CA ALA A 180 1.62 -0.07 16.47
C ALA A 180 2.04 -1.26 17.35
N LEU A 181 3.28 -1.75 17.18
CA LEU A 181 3.87 -2.80 18.03
C LEU A 181 3.96 -2.34 19.49
N ALA A 182 4.44 -1.12 19.74
CA ALA A 182 4.52 -0.57 21.09
C ALA A 182 3.14 -0.53 21.78
N ARG A 183 2.09 -0.16 21.04
CA ARG A 183 0.70 -0.15 21.54
C ARG A 183 0.10 -1.54 21.74
N ARG A 184 0.59 -2.56 21.02
CA ARG A 184 0.16 -3.95 21.16
C ARG A 184 0.79 -4.65 22.36
N VAL A 185 2.03 -4.30 22.72
CA VAL A 185 2.74 -4.90 23.86
C VAL A 185 2.45 -4.14 25.17
N GLY A 186 2.25 -2.83 25.10
CA GLY A 186 2.08 -1.97 26.28
C GLY A 186 0.64 -1.82 26.80
N GLY A 187 -0.35 -2.49 26.21
CA GLY A 187 -1.76 -2.43 26.63
C GLY A 187 -2.37 -3.81 26.65
#